data_AF-A0A383EV80-F1
#
_entry.id   AF-A0A383EV80-F1
#
_cell.length_a   1.000
_cell.length_b   1.000
_cell.length_c   1.000
_cell.angle_alpha   90.00
_cell.angle_beta   90.00
_cell.angle_gamma   90.00
#
_symmetry.space_group_name_H-M   'P 1'
#
loop_
_entity.id
_entity.type
_entity.pdbx_description
1 polymer ?
#
loop_
_entity_poly.entity_id
_entity_poly.type
_entity_poly.pdbx_seq_one_letter_code
_entity_poly.pdbx_strand_id
1 'polypeptide(L)'
;ANMFGLANAATPFGIKAMQELDKHNGQSGTATNAMVMFLAINTSALAILPTGMVALRVSMGSQDPAGIFLTTWFASASATVMAVLAASLLAQLPNYRTTEPACIGPKDLENDLDSNTQDNSDETTPADMKPPMLRLWLSRLFWFALFALAIRSIATRTDSEPVFDLVRSIMSFWSIPVIIAALVTYGWVRHVAVYESLVEGAKEGFQVALRIIPFLVAILVLIGMFRSS
;
A
#
# COMPACT_ATOMS: atom_id res chain seq x y z
N ALA A 1 -0.67 1.81 2.49
CA ALA A 1 -0.82 3.09 1.76
C ALA A 1 0.38 4.04 1.80
N ASN A 2 1.12 4.11 2.91
CA ASN A 2 2.42 4.79 2.94
C ASN A 2 3.50 4.10 2.05
N MET A 3 3.24 2.87 1.58
CA MET A 3 4.11 2.10 0.68
C MET A 3 4.51 2.85 -0.59
N PHE A 4 3.63 3.63 -1.20
CA PHE A 4 4.01 4.40 -2.40
C PHE A 4 4.36 5.87 -2.11
N GLY A 5 4.52 6.24 -0.83
CA GLY A 5 4.71 7.63 -0.42
C GLY A 5 3.45 8.50 -0.56
N LEU A 6 2.28 7.89 -0.77
CA LEU A 6 0.98 8.55 -0.95
C LEU A 6 0.10 8.39 0.30
N ALA A 7 0.56 8.95 1.42
CA ALA A 7 -0.14 8.86 2.72
C ALA A 7 -1.60 9.34 2.66
N ASN A 8 -1.90 10.30 1.78
CA ASN A 8 -3.22 10.94 1.70
C ASN A 8 -4.28 10.12 0.94
N ALA A 9 -3.87 9.12 0.14
CA ALA A 9 -4.79 8.21 -0.58
C ALA A 9 -5.10 6.93 0.22
N ALA A 10 -4.50 6.80 1.41
CA ALA A 10 -4.56 5.62 2.25
C ALA A 10 -5.93 5.29 2.81
N THR A 11 -6.60 6.35 3.24
CA THR A 11 -7.74 6.30 4.14
C THR A 11 -8.98 5.64 3.51
N PRO A 12 -9.38 5.91 2.25
CA PRO A 12 -10.51 5.20 1.64
C PRO A 12 -10.27 3.71 1.50
N PHE A 13 -9.09 3.32 0.99
CA PHE A 13 -8.72 1.92 0.83
C PHE A 13 -8.65 1.21 2.19
N GLY A 14 -8.06 1.87 3.20
CA GLY A 14 -7.97 1.35 4.56
C GLY A 14 -9.35 1.12 5.19
N ILE A 15 -10.28 2.05 5.00
CA ILE A 15 -11.66 1.90 5.51
C ILE A 15 -12.39 0.77 4.79
N LYS A 16 -12.33 0.69 3.45
CA LYS A 16 -12.96 -0.41 2.70
C LYS A 16 -12.40 -1.78 3.09
N ALA A 17 -11.08 -1.91 3.21
CA ALA A 17 -10.45 -3.15 3.65
C ALA A 17 -10.86 -3.53 5.08
N MET A 18 -11.01 -2.56 5.98
CA MET A 18 -11.53 -2.80 7.32
C MET A 18 -12.99 -3.24 7.32
N GLN A 19 -13.84 -2.63 6.48
CA GLN A 19 -15.23 -3.06 6.31
C GLN A 19 -15.32 -4.49 5.79
N GLU A 20 -14.47 -4.86 4.83
CA GLU A 20 -14.43 -6.22 4.28
C GLU A 20 -13.97 -7.24 5.33
N LEU A 21 -12.97 -6.89 6.15
CA LEU A 21 -12.56 -7.72 7.28
C LEU A 21 -13.66 -7.83 8.35
N ASP A 22 -14.52 -6.81 8.51
CA ASP A 22 -15.63 -6.81 9.48
C ASP A 22 -16.81 -7.66 9.01
N LYS A 23 -17.03 -7.79 7.68
CA LYS A 23 -18.06 -8.71 7.16
C LYS A 23 -17.86 -10.15 7.61
N HIS A 24 -16.60 -10.55 7.83
CA HIS A 24 -16.24 -11.89 8.31
C HIS A 24 -16.14 -11.98 9.85
N ASN A 25 -16.41 -10.88 10.56
CA ASN A 25 -16.32 -10.79 12.00
C ASN A 25 -17.63 -11.22 12.66
N GLY A 26 -17.60 -12.24 13.51
CA GLY A 26 -18.77 -12.69 14.27
C GLY A 26 -19.26 -11.69 15.32
N GLN A 27 -18.50 -10.64 15.61
CA GLN A 27 -18.89 -9.58 16.55
C GLN A 27 -18.47 -8.20 16.03
N SER A 28 -19.33 -7.60 15.19
CA SER A 28 -19.11 -6.24 14.70
C SER A 28 -18.92 -5.24 15.85
N GLY A 29 -17.93 -4.36 15.69
CA GLY A 29 -17.49 -3.41 16.72
C GLY A 29 -16.32 -3.91 17.59
N THR A 30 -15.96 -5.19 17.54
CA THR A 30 -14.75 -5.74 18.19
C THR A 30 -13.72 -6.12 17.13
N ALA A 31 -12.50 -5.59 17.20
CA ALA A 31 -11.49 -5.84 16.17
C ALA A 31 -10.93 -7.27 16.26
N THR A 32 -10.88 -7.98 15.12
CA THR A 32 -10.22 -9.28 15.00
C THR A 32 -8.69 -9.13 14.88
N ASN A 33 -7.93 -10.20 15.11
CA ASN A 33 -6.47 -10.16 14.94
C ASN A 33 -6.05 -9.75 13.51
N ALA A 34 -6.83 -10.14 12.50
CA ALA A 34 -6.61 -9.73 11.11
C ALA A 34 -6.75 -8.21 10.92
N MET A 35 -7.76 -7.58 11.52
CA MET A 35 -7.93 -6.12 11.51
C MET A 35 -6.81 -5.41 12.25
N VAL A 36 -6.42 -5.90 13.42
CA VAL A 36 -5.33 -5.31 14.21
C VAL A 36 -4.02 -5.38 13.44
N MET A 37 -3.72 -6.52 12.81
CA MET A 37 -2.55 -6.69 11.95
C MET A 37 -2.60 -5.77 10.73
N PHE A 38 -3.75 -5.67 10.07
CA PHE A 38 -3.94 -4.76 8.92
C PHE A 38 -3.71 -3.30 9.32
N LEU A 39 -4.22 -2.88 10.48
CA LEU A 39 -3.99 -1.55 11.02
C LEU A 39 -2.50 -1.34 11.34
N ALA A 40 -1.87 -2.29 12.04
CA ALA A 40 -0.46 -2.22 12.42
C ALA A 40 0.46 -2.06 11.19
N ILE A 41 0.22 -2.83 10.13
CA ILE A 41 0.97 -2.73 8.87
C ILE A 41 0.77 -1.35 8.24
N ASN A 42 -0.48 -0.85 8.16
CA ASN A 42 -0.73 0.48 7.59
C ASN A 42 -0.14 1.63 8.42
N THR A 43 -0.16 1.52 9.76
CA THR A 43 0.43 2.50 10.69
C THR A 43 1.95 2.50 10.66
N SER A 44 2.57 1.32 10.52
CA SER A 44 4.04 1.18 10.47
C SER A 44 4.70 1.82 9.25
N ALA A 45 3.88 2.25 8.29
CA ALA A 45 4.27 3.16 7.23
C ALA A 45 5.48 2.70 6.38
N LEU A 46 5.57 1.40 6.05
CA LEU A 46 6.58 0.92 5.09
C LEU A 46 6.54 1.80 3.86
N ALA A 47 7.65 2.44 3.47
CA ALA A 47 7.70 3.34 2.32
C ALA A 47 8.64 2.75 1.27
N ILE A 48 8.06 2.15 0.23
CA ILE A 48 8.79 1.61 -0.93
C ILE A 48 9.42 2.76 -1.72
N LEU A 49 8.74 3.90 -1.84
CA LEU A 49 9.30 5.10 -2.43
C LEU A 49 9.09 6.32 -1.52
N PRO A 50 10.17 6.97 -1.01
CA PRO A 50 10.07 8.18 -0.23
C PRO A 50 9.90 9.43 -1.12
N THR A 51 9.00 9.38 -2.12
CA THR A 51 8.80 10.44 -3.11
C THR A 51 8.50 11.80 -2.48
N GLY A 52 7.64 11.85 -1.46
CA GLY A 52 7.30 13.09 -0.75
C GLY A 52 8.51 13.75 -0.08
N MET A 53 9.35 12.96 0.60
CA MET A 53 10.56 13.48 1.23
C MET A 53 11.64 13.86 0.21
N VAL A 54 11.76 13.12 -0.89
CA VAL A 54 12.64 13.49 -2.01
C VAL A 54 12.20 14.84 -2.60
N ALA A 55 10.90 15.03 -2.86
CA ALA A 55 10.36 16.28 -3.40
C ALA A 55 10.59 17.48 -2.44
N LEU A 56 10.41 17.26 -1.14
CA LEU A 56 10.69 18.29 -0.13
C LEU A 56 12.19 18.63 -0.05
N ARG A 57 13.08 17.65 -0.21
CA ARG A 57 14.52 17.92 -0.29
C ARG A 57 14.91 18.63 -1.59
N VAL A 58 14.26 18.32 -2.71
CA VAL A 58 14.41 19.09 -3.97
C VAL A 58 14.00 20.54 -3.75
N SER A 59 12.84 20.81 -3.13
CA SER A 59 12.35 22.18 -2.92
C SER A 59 13.23 23.00 -1.97
N MET A 60 13.94 22.35 -1.05
CA MET A 60 14.91 22.96 -0.15
C MET A 60 16.34 23.07 -0.73
N GLY A 61 16.55 22.73 -2.01
CA GLY A 61 17.85 22.87 -2.68
C GLY A 61 18.90 21.82 -2.28
N SER A 62 18.47 20.64 -1.80
CA SER A 62 19.38 19.54 -1.45
C SER A 62 20.22 19.10 -2.65
N GLN A 63 21.54 19.02 -2.46
CA GLN A 63 22.49 18.52 -3.48
C GLN A 63 22.22 17.05 -3.84
N ASP A 64 21.67 16.28 -2.89
CA ASP A 64 21.37 14.86 -3.10
C ASP A 64 19.98 14.46 -2.55
N PRO A 65 18.89 14.81 -3.26
CA PRO A 65 17.53 14.60 -2.80
C PRO A 65 17.10 13.14 -2.70
N ALA A 66 17.76 12.22 -3.41
CA ALA A 66 17.49 10.78 -3.35
C ALA A 66 18.32 10.03 -2.28
N GLY A 67 19.33 10.66 -1.69
CA GLY A 67 20.20 10.02 -0.69
C GLY A 67 19.57 9.38 0.55
N ILE A 68 18.38 9.80 0.95
CA ILE A 68 17.64 9.25 2.10
C ILE A 68 16.98 7.90 1.80
N PHE A 69 17.02 7.43 0.55
CA PHE A 69 16.25 6.27 0.13
C PHE A 69 16.55 5.04 1.00
N LEU A 70 17.83 4.75 1.19
CA LEU A 70 18.28 3.57 1.93
C LEU A 70 17.93 3.66 3.42
N THR A 71 18.18 4.80 4.05
CA THR A 71 17.89 5.00 5.48
C THR A 71 16.39 4.98 5.76
N THR A 72 15.59 5.49 4.82
CA THR A 72 14.12 5.46 4.92
C THR A 72 13.58 4.05 4.76
N TRP A 73 14.12 3.27 3.82
CA TRP A 73 13.80 1.84 3.67
C TRP A 73 14.14 1.07 4.94
N PHE A 74 15.34 1.26 5.48
CA PHE A 74 15.77 0.56 6.69
C PHE A 74 14.89 0.94 7.90
N ALA A 75 14.67 2.24 8.12
CA ALA A 75 13.83 2.72 9.22
C ALA A 75 12.40 2.18 9.09
N SER A 76 11.77 2.30 7.92
CA SER A 76 10.39 1.87 7.71
C SER A 76 10.24 0.34 7.73
N ALA A 77 11.20 -0.41 7.18
CA ALA A 77 11.24 -1.87 7.30
C ALA A 77 11.36 -2.31 8.77
N SER A 78 12.25 -1.68 9.55
CA SER A 78 12.38 -1.99 10.97
C SER A 78 11.10 -1.69 11.76
N ALA A 79 10.42 -0.59 11.44
CA ALA A 79 9.14 -0.22 12.05
C ALA A 79 8.04 -1.24 11.70
N THR A 80 7.97 -1.68 10.44
CA THR A 80 7.00 -2.70 10.01
C THR A 80 7.27 -4.05 10.63
N VAL A 81 8.54 -4.48 10.70
CA VAL A 81 8.91 -5.71 11.41
C VAL A 81 8.49 -5.62 12.87
N MET A 82 8.78 -4.51 13.55
CA MET A 82 8.39 -4.33 14.94
C MET A 82 6.87 -4.31 15.13
N ALA A 83 6.12 -3.65 14.23
CA ALA A 83 4.66 -3.62 14.29
C ALA A 83 4.04 -5.00 14.09
N VAL A 84 4.54 -5.76 13.11
CA VAL A 84 4.10 -7.14 12.83
C VAL A 84 4.43 -8.06 14.00
N LEU A 85 5.64 -7.98 14.54
CA LEU A 85 6.05 -8.75 15.72
C LEU A 85 5.20 -8.39 16.93
N ALA A 86 4.98 -7.10 17.20
CA ALA A 86 4.15 -6.65 18.30
C ALA A 86 2.71 -7.15 18.17
N ALA A 87 2.08 -6.98 17.01
CA ALA A 87 0.71 -7.46 16.76
C ALA A 87 0.61 -8.99 16.90
N SER A 88 1.59 -9.73 16.36
CA SER A 88 1.61 -11.20 16.41
C SER A 88 1.87 -11.72 17.81
N LEU A 89 2.80 -11.12 18.55
CA LEU A 89 3.11 -11.51 19.93
C LEU A 89 1.96 -11.19 20.88
N LEU A 90 1.32 -10.02 20.74
CA LEU A 90 0.14 -9.69 21.53
C LEU A 90 -1.03 -10.63 21.22
N ALA A 91 -1.30 -10.93 19.94
CA ALA A 91 -2.35 -11.87 19.55
C ALA A 91 -2.17 -13.27 20.17
N GLN A 92 -0.94 -13.67 20.48
CA GLN A 92 -0.63 -14.96 21.10
C GLN A 92 -0.82 -14.98 22.63
N LEU A 93 -0.92 -13.82 23.30
CA LEU A 93 -1.12 -13.81 24.75
C LEU A 93 -2.52 -14.33 25.11
N PRO A 94 -2.65 -15.09 26.22
CA PRO A 94 -3.90 -15.77 26.58
C PRO A 94 -5.08 -14.81 26.77
N ASN A 95 -4.82 -13.60 27.27
CA ASN A 95 -5.85 -12.58 27.45
C ASN A 95 -6.45 -12.12 26.11
N TYR A 96 -5.63 -11.94 25.07
CA TYR A 96 -6.09 -11.44 23.77
C TYR A 96 -6.63 -12.53 22.87
N ARG A 97 -6.07 -13.75 22.94
CA ARG A 97 -6.58 -14.92 22.22
C ARG A 97 -8.01 -15.29 22.65
N THR A 98 -8.34 -15.09 23.92
CA THR A 98 -9.67 -15.42 24.44
C THR A 98 -10.73 -14.38 24.04
N THR A 99 -10.30 -13.14 23.77
CA THR A 99 -11.19 -12.04 23.34
C THR A 99 -11.36 -11.94 21.83
N GLU A 100 -10.67 -12.77 21.05
CA GLU A 100 -10.80 -12.76 19.58
C GLU A 100 -12.22 -13.19 19.17
N PRO A 101 -12.95 -12.37 18.40
CA PRO A 101 -14.24 -12.77 17.85
C PRO A 101 -14.12 -13.99 16.94
N ALA A 102 -15.10 -14.89 16.99
CA ALA A 102 -15.16 -16.01 16.05
C ALA A 102 -15.41 -15.49 14.62
N CYS A 103 -14.73 -16.06 13.63
CA CYS A 103 -15.02 -15.77 12.22
C CYS A 103 -16.35 -16.40 11.81
N ILE A 104 -17.16 -15.68 11.03
CA ILE A 104 -18.38 -16.22 10.43
C ILE A 104 -17.98 -17.15 9.28
N GLY A 105 -18.48 -18.39 9.27
CA GLY A 105 -18.20 -19.36 8.21
C GLY A 105 -18.94 -19.01 6.91
N PRO A 106 -18.48 -19.48 5.74
CA PRO A 106 -19.14 -19.20 4.45
C PRO A 106 -20.62 -19.60 4.40
N LYS A 107 -21.01 -20.63 5.16
CA LYS A 107 -22.39 -21.14 5.23
C LYS A 107 -23.34 -20.30 6.06
N ASP A 108 -22.83 -19.48 6.97
CA ASP A 108 -23.65 -18.64 7.84
C ASP A 108 -23.96 -17.28 7.17
N LEU A 109 -23.08 -16.82 6.27
CA LEU A 109 -23.31 -15.63 5.43
C LEU A 109 -24.51 -15.80 4.49
N GLU A 110 -24.74 -17.02 3.99
CA GLU A 110 -25.79 -17.33 3.02
C GLU A 110 -27.21 -17.29 3.63
N ASN A 111 -27.33 -17.49 4.94
CA ASN A 111 -28.62 -17.41 5.66
C ASN A 111 -29.02 -15.98 6.04
N ASP A 112 -28.07 -15.04 6.15
CA ASP A 112 -28.36 -13.63 6.48
C ASP A 112 -28.66 -12.78 5.22
N LEU A 113 -28.19 -13.20 4.05
CA LEU A 113 -28.36 -12.51 2.77
C LEU A 113 -29.81 -12.53 2.23
N ASP A 114 -30.69 -13.40 2.74
CA ASP A 114 -32.08 -13.49 2.29
C ASP A 114 -33.00 -12.39 2.87
N SER A 115 -32.54 -11.59 3.84
CA SER A 115 -33.44 -10.71 4.61
C SER A 115 -33.25 -9.20 4.43
N ASN A 116 -32.12 -8.72 3.92
CA ASN A 116 -31.99 -7.28 3.67
C ASN A 116 -30.77 -6.97 2.78
N THR A 117 -31.04 -6.30 1.65
CA THR A 117 -30.19 -5.34 0.91
C THR A 117 -30.29 -5.58 -0.60
N GLN A 118 -31.29 -4.96 -1.22
CA GLN A 118 -31.09 -4.34 -2.53
C GLN A 118 -30.18 -3.12 -2.29
N ASP A 119 -28.90 -3.22 -2.63
CA ASP A 119 -28.16 -2.04 -3.08
C ASP A 119 -26.99 -2.44 -3.98
N ASN A 120 -26.77 -1.57 -4.95
CA ASN A 120 -25.93 -1.78 -6.12
C ASN A 120 -24.45 -1.94 -5.75
N SER A 121 -23.87 -3.08 -6.10
CA SER A 121 -22.47 -3.11 -6.52
C SER A 121 -22.33 -4.16 -7.62
N ASP A 122 -22.08 -3.68 -8.83
CA ASP A 122 -21.46 -4.47 -9.89
C ASP A 122 -20.09 -4.92 -9.40
N GLU A 123 -20.06 -5.98 -8.60
CA GLU A 123 -18.87 -6.77 -8.33
C GLU A 123 -18.47 -7.46 -9.63
N THR A 124 -17.69 -6.76 -10.45
CA THR A 124 -16.79 -7.43 -11.38
C THR A 124 -15.68 -8.09 -10.55
N THR A 125 -16.03 -9.21 -9.92
CA THR A 125 -15.06 -10.26 -9.62
C THR A 125 -14.39 -10.54 -10.96
N PRO A 126 -13.07 -10.28 -11.14
CA PRO A 126 -12.41 -10.63 -12.38
C PRO A 126 -12.49 -12.15 -12.42
N ALA A 127 -13.32 -12.66 -13.34
CA ALA A 127 -13.41 -14.08 -13.64
C ALA A 127 -12.00 -14.65 -13.65
N ASP A 128 -11.79 -15.71 -12.88
CA ASP A 128 -10.57 -16.50 -12.83
C ASP A 128 -10.34 -17.16 -14.19
N MET A 129 -9.99 -16.34 -15.19
CA MET A 129 -9.64 -16.77 -16.52
C MET A 129 -8.13 -16.93 -16.51
N LYS A 130 -7.69 -18.17 -16.24
CA LYS A 130 -6.30 -18.58 -16.23
C LYS A 130 -5.61 -18.01 -17.49
N PRO A 131 -4.67 -17.05 -17.37
CA PRO A 131 -4.15 -16.35 -18.54
C PRO A 131 -3.46 -17.36 -19.46
N PRO A 132 -3.53 -17.16 -20.79
CA PRO A 132 -2.88 -18.07 -21.74
C PRO A 132 -1.39 -18.17 -21.41
N MET A 133 -0.84 -19.39 -21.41
CA MET A 133 0.55 -19.68 -20.99
C MET A 133 1.58 -18.76 -21.66
N LEU A 134 1.32 -18.32 -22.89
CA LEU A 134 2.15 -17.38 -23.63
C LEU A 134 2.31 -16.02 -22.93
N ARG A 135 1.25 -15.47 -22.33
CA ARG A 135 1.30 -14.14 -21.66
C ARG A 135 2.12 -14.18 -20.37
N LEU A 136 2.00 -15.26 -19.60
CA LEU A 136 2.85 -15.50 -18.44
C LEU A 136 4.32 -15.61 -18.86
N TRP A 137 4.59 -16.28 -19.97
CA TRP A 137 5.95 -16.45 -20.50
C TRP A 137 6.53 -15.12 -21.01
N LEU A 138 5.74 -14.30 -21.73
CA LEU A 138 6.15 -12.96 -22.17
C LEU A 138 6.38 -12.01 -20.99
N SER A 139 5.52 -12.06 -19.96
CA SER A 139 5.73 -11.28 -18.73
C SER A 139 7.04 -11.67 -18.04
N ARG A 140 7.32 -12.97 -17.90
CA ARG A 140 8.59 -13.45 -17.32
C ARG A 140 9.80 -13.06 -18.18
N LEU A 141 9.67 -13.13 -19.50
CA LEU A 141 10.72 -12.71 -20.44
C LEU A 141 10.99 -11.21 -20.35
N PHE A 142 9.94 -10.39 -20.28
CA PHE A 142 10.03 -8.94 -20.11
C PHE A 142 10.73 -8.59 -18.80
N TRP A 143 10.35 -9.22 -17.69
CA TRP A 143 11.02 -9.06 -16.39
C TRP A 143 12.47 -9.53 -16.40
N PHE A 144 12.76 -10.63 -17.08
CA PHE A 144 14.12 -11.14 -17.23
C PHE A 144 14.99 -10.19 -18.07
N ALA A 145 14.47 -9.64 -19.17
CA ALA A 145 15.16 -8.65 -19.99
C ALA A 145 15.41 -7.35 -19.22
N LEU A 146 14.42 -6.89 -18.45
CA LEU A 146 14.52 -5.74 -17.57
C LEU A 146 15.59 -5.95 -16.49
N PHE A 147 15.62 -7.14 -15.87
CA PHE A 147 16.64 -7.52 -14.89
C PHE A 147 18.03 -7.66 -15.51
N ALA A 148 18.16 -8.22 -16.71
CA ALA A 148 19.41 -8.31 -17.44
C ALA A 148 19.95 -6.93 -17.84
N LEU A 149 19.08 -5.99 -18.24
CA LEU A 149 19.44 -4.59 -18.46
C LEU A 149 19.87 -3.89 -17.18
N ALA A 150 19.23 -4.19 -16.05
CA ALA A 150 19.64 -3.70 -14.72
C ALA A 150 21.04 -4.20 -14.37
N ILE A 151 21.27 -5.51 -14.44
CA ILE A 151 22.58 -6.12 -14.19
C ILE A 151 23.63 -5.55 -15.15
N ARG A 152 23.32 -5.42 -16.45
CA ARG A 152 24.23 -4.82 -17.43
C ARG A 152 24.60 -3.38 -17.03
N SER A 153 23.60 -2.57 -16.63
CA SER A 153 23.83 -1.17 -16.21
C SER A 153 24.71 -1.06 -14.96
N ILE A 154 24.64 -2.06 -14.07
CA ILE A 154 25.44 -2.16 -12.85
C ILE A 154 26.84 -2.67 -13.16
N ALA A 155 26.95 -3.72 -13.98
CA ALA A 155 28.21 -4.34 -14.39
C ALA A 155 29.11 -3.34 -15.13
N THR A 156 28.54 -2.45 -15.95
CA THR A 156 29.30 -1.35 -16.59
C THR A 156 29.78 -0.26 -15.63
N ARG A 157 29.38 -0.30 -14.35
CA ARG A 157 29.74 0.67 -13.30
C ARG A 157 30.57 0.05 -12.16
N THR A 158 30.96 -1.22 -12.30
CA THR A 158 31.49 -2.04 -11.20
C THR A 158 33.00 -1.86 -10.95
N ASP A 159 33.74 -1.12 -11.78
CA ASP A 159 35.20 -1.12 -11.69
C ASP A 159 35.81 -0.19 -10.59
N SER A 160 35.05 0.63 -9.85
CA SER A 160 35.67 1.56 -8.88
C SER A 160 34.89 2.03 -7.63
N GLU A 161 33.65 1.59 -7.38
CA GLU A 161 32.79 2.19 -6.32
C GLU A 161 32.49 1.24 -5.14
N PRO A 162 32.38 1.74 -3.89
CA PRO A 162 31.98 0.95 -2.73
C PRO A 162 30.54 0.41 -2.87
N VAL A 163 30.30 -0.78 -2.31
CA VAL A 163 29.01 -1.52 -2.40
C VAL A 163 27.81 -0.67 -1.99
N PHE A 164 27.99 0.26 -1.04
CA PHE A 164 26.95 1.15 -0.56
C PHE A 164 26.40 2.09 -1.64
N ASP A 165 27.28 2.72 -2.42
CA ASP A 165 26.89 3.67 -3.46
C ASP A 165 26.26 2.97 -4.67
N LEU A 166 26.70 1.74 -4.94
CA LEU A 166 26.09 0.86 -5.93
C LEU A 166 24.62 0.55 -5.58
N VAL A 167 24.36 0.08 -4.35
CA VAL A 167 23.00 -0.25 -3.87
C VAL A 167 22.10 0.98 -3.94
N ARG A 168 22.62 2.14 -3.53
CA ARG A 168 21.90 3.42 -3.54
C ARG A 168 21.55 3.89 -4.95
N SER A 169 22.49 3.80 -5.89
CA SER A 169 22.28 4.19 -7.29
C SER A 169 21.22 3.31 -7.96
N ILE A 170 21.28 1.99 -7.71
CA ILE A 170 20.30 1.02 -8.21
C ILE A 170 18.91 1.37 -7.71
N MET A 171 18.76 1.54 -6.39
CA MET A 171 17.46 1.80 -5.78
C MET A 171 16.84 3.11 -6.28
N SER A 172 17.63 4.18 -6.47
CA SER A 172 17.07 5.45 -6.95
C SER A 172 16.69 5.43 -8.43
N PHE A 173 17.52 4.86 -9.30
CA PHE A 173 17.32 4.94 -10.76
C PHE A 173 16.33 3.87 -11.25
N TRP A 174 16.39 2.65 -10.71
CA TRP A 174 15.58 1.54 -11.18
C TRP A 174 14.19 1.44 -10.55
N SER A 175 13.94 2.14 -9.44
CA SER A 175 12.65 2.13 -8.75
C SER A 175 11.46 2.49 -9.65
N ILE A 176 11.53 3.62 -10.37
CA ILE A 176 10.41 4.11 -11.20
C ILE A 176 10.13 3.17 -12.38
N PRO A 177 11.13 2.79 -13.21
CA PRO A 177 10.91 1.84 -14.29
C PRO A 177 10.32 0.51 -13.82
N VAL A 178 10.82 -0.03 -12.69
CA VAL A 178 10.33 -1.30 -12.13
C VAL A 178 8.88 -1.20 -11.70
N ILE A 179 8.48 -0.11 -11.05
CA ILE A 179 7.10 0.07 -10.58
C ILE A 179 6.13 0.24 -11.76
N ILE A 180 6.49 1.05 -12.75
CA ILE A 180 5.65 1.23 -13.96
C ILE A 180 5.56 -0.10 -14.74
N ALA A 181 6.70 -0.77 -14.94
CA ALA A 181 6.76 -2.08 -15.57
C ALA A 181 5.91 -3.11 -14.83
N ALA A 182 5.95 -3.12 -13.50
CA ALA A 182 5.13 -4.00 -12.68
C ALA A 182 3.64 -3.74 -12.85
N LEU A 183 3.20 -2.48 -12.76
CA LEU A 183 1.80 -2.12 -12.90
C LEU A 183 1.24 -2.49 -14.28
N VAL A 184 1.97 -2.15 -15.35
CA VAL A 184 1.55 -2.43 -16.73
C VAL A 184 1.52 -3.94 -16.99
N THR A 185 2.57 -4.65 -16.59
CA THR A 185 2.67 -6.10 -16.84
C THR A 185 1.65 -6.86 -16.00
N TYR A 186 1.41 -6.45 -14.75
CA TYR A 186 0.39 -7.04 -13.89
C TYR A 186 -1.02 -6.86 -14.47
N GLY A 187 -1.36 -5.64 -14.90
CA GLY A 187 -2.64 -5.36 -15.55
C GLY A 187 -2.85 -6.15 -16.84
N TRP A 188 -1.80 -6.29 -17.64
CA TRP A 188 -1.83 -7.08 -18.87
C TRP A 188 -2.01 -8.59 -18.63
N VAL A 189 -1.35 -9.14 -17.61
CA VAL A 189 -1.47 -10.56 -17.24
C VAL A 189 -2.86 -10.86 -16.66
N ARG A 190 -3.41 -9.97 -15.83
CA ARG A 190 -4.71 -10.19 -15.17
C ARG A 190 -5.92 -9.63 -15.93
N HIS A 191 -5.74 -9.13 -17.15
CA HIS A 191 -6.81 -8.51 -17.93
C HIS A 191 -7.53 -7.37 -17.18
N VAL A 192 -6.80 -6.64 -16.33
CA VAL A 192 -7.35 -5.48 -15.62
C VAL A 192 -7.08 -4.24 -16.45
N ALA A 193 -8.13 -3.48 -16.76
CA ALA A 193 -8.03 -2.19 -17.43
C ALA A 193 -7.37 -1.17 -16.48
N VAL A 194 -6.04 -1.16 -16.43
CA VAL A 194 -5.23 -0.37 -15.49
C VAL A 194 -5.65 1.11 -15.48
N TYR A 195 -5.95 1.66 -16.66
CA TYR A 195 -6.42 3.04 -16.78
C TYR A 195 -7.74 3.28 -16.05
N GLU A 196 -8.76 2.45 -16.30
CA GLU A 196 -10.07 2.58 -15.65
C GLU A 196 -9.97 2.41 -14.13
N SER A 197 -9.22 1.39 -13.67
CA SER A 197 -8.99 1.17 -12.24
C SER A 197 -8.24 2.33 -11.59
N LEU A 198 -7.31 2.97 -12.30
CA LEU A 198 -6.59 4.14 -11.82
C LEU A 198 -7.53 5.36 -11.71
N VAL A 199 -8.38 5.59 -12.71
CA VAL A 199 -9.34 6.69 -12.72
C VAL A 199 -10.38 6.52 -11.61
N GLU A 200 -10.92 5.33 -11.42
CA GLU A 200 -11.89 5.06 -10.34
C GLU A 200 -11.23 5.24 -8.96
N GLY A 201 -10.02 4.71 -8.77
CA GLY A 201 -9.26 4.92 -7.54
C GLY A 201 -8.96 6.41 -7.27
N ALA A 202 -8.65 7.19 -8.31
CA ALA A 202 -8.43 8.63 -8.18
C ALA A 202 -9.72 9.38 -7.78
N LYS A 203 -10.88 8.99 -8.33
CA LYS A 203 -12.19 9.56 -8.00
C LYS A 203 -12.57 9.30 -6.54
N GLU A 204 -12.37 8.09 -6.04
CA GLU A 204 -12.59 7.75 -4.63
C GLU A 204 -11.67 8.54 -3.69
N GLY A 205 -10.38 8.63 -4.04
CA GLY A 205 -9.41 9.43 -3.29
C GLY A 205 -9.79 10.92 -3.23
N PHE A 206 -10.25 11.47 -4.36
CA PHE A 206 -10.71 12.85 -4.44
C PHE A 206 -11.94 13.12 -3.57
N GLN A 207 -12.92 12.20 -3.56
CA GLN A 207 -14.10 12.31 -2.68
C GLN A 207 -13.70 12.33 -1.20
N VAL A 208 -12.74 11.51 -0.79
CA VAL A 208 -12.23 11.55 0.59
C VAL A 208 -11.51 12.87 0.89
N ALA A 209 -10.72 13.40 -0.05
CA ALA A 209 -10.07 14.70 0.12
C ALA A 209 -11.09 15.81 0.37
N LEU A 210 -12.18 15.86 -0.41
CA LEU A 210 -13.28 16.81 -0.19
C LEU A 210 -13.93 16.66 1.20
N ARG A 211 -14.04 15.43 1.72
CA ARG A 211 -14.56 15.17 3.07
C ARG A 211 -13.63 15.66 4.18
N ILE A 212 -12.33 15.67 3.95
CA ILE A 212 -11.31 16.07 4.93
C ILE A 212 -11.08 17.60 4.94
N ILE A 213 -11.24 18.29 3.80
CA ILE A 213 -11.01 19.74 3.68
C ILE A 213 -11.68 20.57 4.81
N PRO A 214 -12.97 20.37 5.15
CA PRO A 214 -13.63 21.15 6.19
C PRO A 214 -12.95 21.01 7.57
N PHE A 215 -12.50 19.81 7.93
CA PHE A 215 -11.81 19.56 9.19
C PHE A 215 -10.43 20.24 9.22
N LEU A 216 -9.68 20.17 8.12
CA LEU A 216 -8.38 20.86 8.02
C LEU A 216 -8.53 22.37 8.12
N VAL A 217 -9.55 22.94 7.47
CA VAL A 217 -9.85 24.38 7.58
C VAL A 217 -10.19 24.75 9.02
N ALA A 218 -11.03 23.96 9.71
CA ALA A 218 -11.38 24.21 11.10
C ALA A 218 -10.15 24.21 12.03
N ILE A 219 -9.26 23.22 11.89
CA ILE A 219 -8.02 23.13 12.68
C ILE A 219 -7.10 24.32 12.38
N LEU A 220 -6.91 24.65 11.09
CA LEU A 220 -6.04 25.76 10.69
C LEU A 220 -6.54 27.11 11.22
N VAL A 221 -7.86 27.35 11.16
CA VAL A 221 -8.49 28.55 11.72
C VAL A 221 -8.33 28.59 13.23
N LEU A 222 -8.55 27.47 13.92
CA LEU A 222 -8.40 27.36 15.37
C LEU A 222 -6.96 27.67 15.80
N ILE A 223 -5.95 27.10 15.14
CA ILE A 223 -4.54 27.40 15.40
C ILE A 223 -4.25 28.88 15.13
N GLY A 224 -4.78 29.45 14.05
CA GLY A 224 -4.61 30.86 13.71
C GLY A 224 -5.13 31.79 14.82
N MET A 225 -6.31 31.48 15.36
CA MET A 225 -6.93 32.21 16.47
C MET A 225 -6.12 32.09 17.76
N PHE A 226 -5.65 30.89 18.11
CA PHE A 226 -4.80 30.66 19.28
C PHE A 226 -3.43 31.35 19.17
N ARG A 227 -2.85 31.41 17.97
CA ARG A 227 -1.58 32.11 17.75
C ARG A 227 -1.71 33.63 17.84
N SER A 228 -2.91 34.17 17.61
CA SER A 228 -3.21 35.61 17.70
C SER A 228 -3.68 36.09 19.07
N SER A 229 -3.91 35.16 20.01
CA SER A 229 -4.27 35.44 21.41
C SER A 229 -3.06 35.36 22.33
#